data_AF-A0A3A4W4D1-F1
#
_entry.id   AF-A0A3A4W4D1-F1
#
_cell.length_a   1.000
_cell.length_b   1.000
_cell.length_c   1.000
_cell.angle_alpha   90.00
_cell.angle_beta   90.00
_cell.angle_gamma   90.00
#
_symmetry.space_group_name_H-M   'P 1'
#
loop_
_entity.id
_entity.type
_entity.pdbx_description
1 polymer ?
#
loop_
_entity_poly.entity_id
_entity_poly.type
_entity_poly.pdbx_seq_one_letter_code
_entity_poly.pdbx_strand_id
1 'polypeptide(L)'
;MKKEKIMEAGLNIESLFMEKLLLYQDLLDALEQEKRSIIDIDVDGLWKISERKKEIARKIESVRSRILKQLDDASIDTQLEIAGFDSSKILSVLSGDAREKIGNIRLSLSASKREVQLRLEENRRYVGEYLTILDDLIGTIAGAGRPRPVYERNRCSVKPKASLFLHREV
;
A
#
# COMPACT_ATOMS: atom_id res chain seq x y z
N MET A 1 21.92 1.94 40.68
CA MET A 1 22.08 3.02 39.68
C MET A 1 22.19 2.57 38.21
N LYS A 2 23.31 2.03 37.68
CA LYS A 2 23.36 1.66 36.24
C LYS A 2 22.36 0.56 35.82
N LYS A 3 22.14 -0.46 36.66
CA LYS A 3 21.18 -1.55 36.39
C LYS A 3 19.71 -1.11 36.49
N GLU A 4 19.37 -0.20 37.41
CA GLU A 4 18.00 0.36 37.51
C GLU A 4 17.64 1.20 36.29
N LYS A 5 18.55 2.08 35.83
CA LYS A 5 18.32 2.87 34.61
C LYS A 5 18.08 2.00 33.37
N ILE A 6 18.76 0.86 33.27
CA ILE A 6 18.60 -0.08 32.15
C ILE A 6 17.26 -0.82 32.24
N MET A 7 16.81 -1.22 33.43
CA MET A 7 15.50 -1.86 33.61
C MET A 7 14.34 -0.89 33.35
N GLU A 8 14.46 0.36 33.81
CA GLU A 8 13.45 1.41 33.58
C GLU A 8 13.38 1.83 32.11
N ALA A 9 14.54 1.94 31.43
CA ALA A 9 14.60 2.12 29.98
C ALA A 9 13.97 0.95 29.23
N GLY A 10 14.16 -0.30 29.70
CA GLY A 10 13.55 -1.50 29.10
C GLY A 10 12.02 -1.48 29.11
N LEU A 11 11.40 -1.10 30.23
CA LEU A 11 9.94 -0.98 30.35
C LEU A 11 9.37 0.14 29.48
N ASN A 12 10.07 1.27 29.41
CA ASN A 12 9.67 2.39 28.56
C ASN A 12 9.79 2.03 27.07
N ILE A 13 10.85 1.35 26.66
CA ILE A 13 11.01 0.87 25.27
C ILE A 13 9.93 -0.16 24.93
N GLU A 14 9.61 -1.08 25.83
CA GLU A 14 8.50 -2.05 25.65
C GLU A 14 7.18 -1.33 25.37
N SER A 15 6.86 -0.29 26.14
CA SER A 15 5.64 0.52 25.94
C SER A 15 5.61 1.21 24.58
N LEU A 16 6.76 1.73 24.10
CA LEU A 16 6.86 2.36 22.78
C LEU A 16 6.73 1.34 21.64
N PHE A 17 7.23 0.11 21.82
CA PHE A 17 7.03 -0.96 20.85
C PHE A 17 5.56 -1.42 20.79
N MET A 18 4.87 -1.47 21.93
CA MET A 18 3.42 -1.72 21.99
C MET A 18 2.61 -0.59 21.33
N GLU A 19 2.93 0.67 21.64
CA GLU A 19 2.31 1.85 21.01
C GLU A 19 2.48 1.79 19.47
N LYS A 20 3.67 1.42 19.02
CA LYS A 20 3.95 1.23 17.59
C LYS A 20 3.13 0.10 16.98
N LEU A 21 2.95 -1.03 17.69
CA LEU A 21 2.14 -2.14 17.21
C LEU A 21 0.66 -1.73 17.04
N LEU A 22 0.10 -1.01 18.02
CA LEU A 22 -1.26 -0.47 17.94
C LEU A 22 -1.43 0.48 16.75
N LEU A 23 -0.47 1.37 16.51
CA LEU A 23 -0.50 2.25 15.34
C LEU A 23 -0.47 1.49 14.01
N TYR A 24 0.20 0.34 13.93
CA TYR A 24 0.15 -0.52 12.75
C TYR A 24 -1.19 -1.24 12.59
N GLN A 25 -1.86 -1.59 13.70
CA GLN A 25 -3.23 -2.12 13.65
C GLN A 25 -4.22 -1.06 13.19
N ASP A 26 -4.13 0.16 13.73
CA ASP A 26 -4.94 1.31 13.28
C ASP A 26 -4.73 1.60 11.78
N LEU A 27 -3.50 1.40 11.28
CA LEU A 27 -3.21 1.56 9.86
C LEU A 27 -3.87 0.47 9.01
N LEU A 28 -3.88 -0.79 9.48
CA LEU A 28 -4.58 -1.88 8.81
C LEU A 28 -6.08 -1.62 8.72
N ASP A 29 -6.69 -1.14 9.81
CA ASP A 29 -8.11 -0.77 9.82
C ASP A 29 -8.41 0.37 8.84
N ALA A 30 -7.51 1.37 8.75
CA ALA A 30 -7.64 2.44 7.77
C ALA A 30 -7.54 1.92 6.31
N LEU A 31 -6.72 0.91 6.05
CA LEU A 31 -6.59 0.29 4.71
C LEU A 31 -7.81 -0.58 4.36
N GLU A 32 -8.39 -1.27 5.33
CA GLU A 32 -9.64 -2.01 5.13
C GLU A 32 -10.81 -1.03 4.88
N GLN A 33 -10.82 0.11 5.58
CA GLN A 33 -11.80 1.16 5.34
C GLN A 33 -11.60 1.81 3.96
N GLU A 34 -10.35 1.97 3.51
CA GLU A 34 -10.03 2.46 2.15
C GLU A 34 -10.61 1.51 1.09
N LYS A 35 -10.44 0.20 1.26
CA LYS A 35 -11.02 -0.80 0.35
C LYS A 35 -12.54 -0.63 0.23
N ARG A 36 -13.24 -0.43 1.34
CA ARG A 36 -14.70 -0.20 1.35
C ARG A 36 -15.06 1.09 0.63
N SER A 37 -14.38 2.20 0.92
CA SER A 37 -14.61 3.47 0.22
C SER A 37 -14.30 3.41 -1.28
N ILE A 38 -13.33 2.58 -1.71
CA ILE A 38 -13.08 2.33 -3.15
C ILE A 38 -14.28 1.61 -3.78
N ILE A 39 -14.79 0.56 -3.14
CA ILE A 39 -15.94 -0.21 -3.62
C ILE A 39 -17.20 0.67 -3.71
N ASP A 40 -17.41 1.52 -2.70
CA ASP A 40 -18.57 2.41 -2.61
C ASP A 40 -18.40 3.70 -3.46
N ILE A 41 -17.23 3.89 -4.09
CA ILE A 41 -16.87 5.11 -4.85
C ILE A 41 -17.06 6.37 -3.99
N ASP A 42 -16.77 6.27 -2.69
CA ASP A 42 -16.88 7.36 -1.72
C ASP A 42 -15.60 8.21 -1.72
N VAL A 43 -15.55 9.20 -2.62
CA VAL A 43 -14.40 10.10 -2.79
C VAL A 43 -14.12 10.90 -1.52
N ASP A 44 -15.15 11.35 -0.80
CA ASP A 44 -14.98 12.10 0.45
C ASP A 44 -14.42 11.22 1.58
N GLY A 45 -14.86 9.97 1.64
CA GLY A 45 -14.30 8.93 2.50
C GLY A 45 -12.81 8.69 2.23
N LEU A 46 -12.42 8.59 0.95
CA LEU A 46 -11.02 8.41 0.55
C LEU A 46 -10.12 9.56 1.01
N TRP A 47 -10.58 10.80 0.94
CA TRP A 47 -9.83 11.96 1.45
C TRP A 47 -9.61 11.89 2.96
N LYS A 48 -10.66 11.57 3.73
CA LYS A 48 -10.57 11.42 5.18
C LYS A 48 -9.62 10.28 5.58
N ILE A 49 -9.68 9.17 4.86
CA ILE A 49 -8.81 8.00 5.11
C ILE A 49 -7.36 8.34 4.74
N SER A 50 -7.13 9.09 3.67
CA SER A 50 -5.80 9.57 3.28
C SER A 50 -5.15 10.43 4.36
N GLU A 51 -5.89 11.39 4.93
CA GLU A 51 -5.40 12.20 6.05
C GLU A 51 -5.15 11.36 7.30
N ARG A 52 -6.05 10.42 7.63
CA ARG A 52 -5.85 9.49 8.75
C ARG A 52 -4.58 8.64 8.59
N LYS A 53 -4.29 8.14 7.38
CA LYS A 53 -3.06 7.39 7.08
C LYS A 53 -1.80 8.26 7.28
N LYS A 54 -1.83 9.53 6.83
CA LYS A 54 -0.72 10.48 7.05
C LYS A 54 -0.50 10.75 8.53
N GLU A 55 -1.56 10.93 9.30
CA GLU A 55 -1.48 11.15 10.75
C GLU A 55 -0.86 9.94 11.46
N ILE A 56 -1.31 8.72 11.14
CA ILE A 56 -0.75 7.48 11.68
C ILE A 56 0.73 7.35 11.31
N ALA A 57 1.12 7.65 10.07
CA ALA A 57 2.52 7.64 9.64
C ALA A 57 3.39 8.60 10.46
N ARG A 58 2.91 9.84 10.69
CA ARG A 58 3.60 10.81 11.55
C ARG A 58 3.73 10.33 13.00
N LYS A 59 2.70 9.68 13.54
CA LYS A 59 2.75 9.08 14.89
C LYS A 59 3.80 7.96 14.96
N ILE A 60 3.86 7.09 13.94
CA ILE A 60 4.88 6.03 13.85
C ILE A 60 6.30 6.63 13.81
N GLU A 61 6.51 7.71 13.05
CA GLU A 61 7.79 8.43 13.02
C GLU A 61 8.13 9.04 14.38
N SER A 62 7.16 9.68 15.05
CA SER A 62 7.34 10.24 16.39
C SER A 62 7.74 9.18 17.42
N VAL A 63 7.05 8.03 17.42
CA VAL A 63 7.40 6.89 18.28
C VAL A 63 8.81 6.39 17.98
N ARG A 64 9.20 6.32 16.70
CA ARG A 64 10.57 5.93 16.30
C ARG A 64 11.62 6.91 16.83
N SER A 65 11.38 8.21 16.77
CA SER A 65 12.26 9.23 17.35
C SER A 65 12.33 9.14 18.87
N ARG A 66 11.22 8.83 19.55
CA ARG A 66 11.18 8.61 21.01
C ARG A 66 12.01 7.40 21.42
N ILE A 67 11.94 6.30 20.67
CA ILE A 67 12.76 5.11 20.94
C ILE A 67 14.25 5.45 20.78
N LEU A 68 14.63 6.17 19.72
CA LEU A 68 16.03 6.57 19.50
C LEU A 68 16.55 7.47 20.63
N LYS A 69 15.79 8.49 21.04
CA LYS A 69 16.15 9.34 22.18
C LYS A 69 16.38 8.55 23.46
N GLN A 70 15.52 7.56 23.76
CA GLN A 70 15.69 6.73 24.95
C GLN A 70 16.92 5.82 24.88
N LEU A 71 17.34 5.40 23.69
CA LEU A 71 18.57 4.64 23.50
C LEU A 71 19.81 5.53 23.65
N ASP A 72 19.78 6.75 23.10
CA ASP A 72 20.84 7.75 23.26
C ASP A 72 21.01 8.14 24.74
N ASP A 73 19.91 8.41 25.46
CA ASP A 73 19.90 8.76 26.89
C ASP A 73 20.44 7.62 27.77
N ALA A 74 20.26 6.36 27.33
CA ALA A 74 20.82 5.18 27.99
C ALA A 74 22.31 4.95 27.67
N SER A 75 22.95 5.85 26.90
CA SER A 75 24.34 5.73 26.42
C SER A 75 24.58 4.44 25.64
N ILE A 76 23.55 3.95 24.95
CA ILE A 76 23.65 2.84 24.03
C ILE A 76 24.00 3.47 22.69
N ASP A 77 25.28 3.40 22.29
CA ASP A 77 25.74 3.88 20.99
C ASP A 77 25.24 2.95 19.88
N THR A 78 23.95 3.05 19.61
CA THR A 78 23.36 2.52 18.41
C THR A 78 23.47 3.61 17.36
N GLN A 79 24.46 3.51 16.47
CA GLN A 79 24.55 4.25 15.21
C GLN A 79 23.32 3.93 14.32
N LEU A 80 22.14 4.36 14.76
CA LEU A 80 20.85 4.10 14.17
C LEU A 80 20.31 5.44 13.68
N GLU A 81 20.47 5.69 12.38
CA GLU A 81 19.76 6.78 11.75
C GLU A 81 18.25 6.52 11.76
N ILE A 82 17.46 7.61 11.77
CA ILE A 82 16.00 7.56 11.67
C ILE A 82 15.58 6.78 10.42
N ALA A 83 16.37 6.72 9.34
CA ALA A 83 16.06 5.90 8.16
C ALA A 83 16.32 4.40 8.35
N GLY A 84 17.35 4.03 9.12
CA GLY A 84 17.88 2.66 9.28
C GLY A 84 17.57 1.99 10.61
N PHE A 85 16.40 2.24 11.22
CA PHE A 85 15.97 1.66 12.49
C PHE A 85 15.87 0.15 12.38
N ASP A 86 16.94 -0.53 12.77
CA ASP A 86 16.97 -1.96 12.88
C ASP A 86 16.70 -2.37 14.34
N SER A 87 15.46 -2.80 14.56
CA SER A 87 15.02 -3.38 15.83
C SER A 87 15.81 -4.63 16.26
N SER A 88 16.65 -5.22 15.39
CA SER A 88 17.59 -6.28 15.76
C SER A 88 18.73 -5.79 16.66
N LYS A 89 19.25 -4.58 16.41
CA LYS A 89 20.32 -3.96 17.20
C LYS A 89 19.86 -3.58 18.61
N ILE A 90 18.56 -3.33 18.78
CA ILE A 90 17.97 -3.04 20.09
C ILE A 90 17.92 -4.30 20.96
N LEU A 91 17.60 -5.46 20.37
CA LEU A 91 17.57 -6.74 21.09
C LEU A 91 18.95 -7.24 21.54
N SER A 92 20.03 -6.83 20.86
CA SER A 92 21.39 -7.15 21.30
C SER A 92 21.83 -6.40 22.55
N VAL A 93 21.18 -5.28 22.87
CA VAL A 93 21.53 -4.44 24.02
C VAL A 93 20.65 -4.76 25.23
N LEU A 94 19.44 -5.28 24.99
CA LEU A 94 18.51 -5.68 26.04
C LEU A 94 18.83 -7.10 26.55
N SER A 95 18.65 -7.31 27.86
CA SER A 95 18.86 -8.60 28.52
C SER A 95 17.66 -8.97 29.39
N GLY A 96 17.43 -10.28 29.60
CA GLY A 96 16.33 -10.81 30.42
C GLY A 96 14.96 -10.78 29.74
N ASP A 97 13.89 -10.79 30.54
CA ASP A 97 12.48 -10.88 30.10
C ASP A 97 12.07 -9.78 29.11
N ALA A 98 12.64 -8.58 29.21
CA ALA A 98 12.35 -7.47 28.30
C ALA A 98 12.75 -7.81 26.84
N ARG A 99 13.82 -8.59 26.64
CA ARG A 99 14.27 -9.02 25.31
C ARG A 99 13.27 -9.98 24.67
N GLU A 100 12.70 -10.91 25.45
CA GLU A 100 11.73 -11.88 24.95
C GLU A 100 10.42 -11.17 24.56
N LYS A 101 9.91 -10.29 25.43
CA LYS A 101 8.69 -9.52 25.16
C LYS A 101 8.83 -8.62 23.93
N ILE A 102 9.91 -7.85 23.83
CA ILE A 102 10.18 -6.99 22.66
C ILE A 102 10.43 -7.85 21.42
N GLY A 103 11.04 -9.03 21.55
CA GLY A 103 11.18 -10.00 20.48
C GLY A 103 9.85 -10.46 19.90
N ASN A 104 8.90 -10.82 20.77
CA ASN A 104 7.54 -11.21 20.37
C ASN A 104 6.80 -10.06 19.69
N ILE A 105 6.84 -8.85 20.27
CA ILE A 105 6.23 -7.66 19.68
C ILE A 105 6.84 -7.36 18.30
N ARG A 106 8.15 -7.55 18.14
CA ARG A 106 8.84 -7.35 16.85
C ARG A 106 8.35 -8.32 15.78
N LEU A 107 8.14 -9.59 16.13
CA LEU A 107 7.60 -10.58 15.21
C LEU A 107 6.19 -10.17 14.75
N SER A 108 5.31 -9.80 15.70
CA SER A 108 3.98 -9.28 15.38
C SER A 108 4.05 -8.04 14.49
N LEU A 109 4.94 -7.09 14.80
CA LEU A 109 5.12 -5.87 14.02
C LEU A 109 5.64 -6.16 12.61
N SER A 110 6.50 -7.17 12.45
CA SER A 110 6.95 -7.62 11.13
C SER A 110 5.82 -8.25 10.32
N ALA A 111 4.93 -9.00 10.97
CA ALA A 111 3.74 -9.56 10.33
C ALA A 111 2.78 -8.44 9.90
N SER A 112 2.47 -7.49 10.80
CA SER A 112 1.61 -6.34 10.50
C SER A 112 2.15 -5.49 9.36
N LYS A 113 3.48 -5.29 9.26
CA LYS A 113 4.10 -4.58 8.13
C LYS A 113 3.89 -5.29 6.80
N ARG A 114 4.03 -6.62 6.76
CA ARG A 114 3.77 -7.39 5.54
C ARG A 114 2.30 -7.30 5.14
N GLU A 115 1.40 -7.42 6.11
CA GLU A 115 -0.04 -7.28 5.86
C GLU A 115 -0.36 -5.88 5.29
N VAL A 116 0.19 -4.81 5.87
CA VAL A 116 0.03 -3.44 5.35
C VAL A 116 0.49 -3.34 3.90
N GLN A 117 1.64 -3.93 3.55
CA GLN A 117 2.14 -3.92 2.18
C GLN A 117 1.19 -4.66 1.23
N LEU A 118 0.72 -5.84 1.62
CA LEU A 118 -0.22 -6.63 0.84
C LEU A 118 -1.53 -5.85 0.59
N ARG A 119 -2.10 -5.23 1.63
CA ARG A 119 -3.32 -4.42 1.50
C ARG A 119 -3.14 -3.19 0.63
N LEU A 120 -1.98 -2.54 0.69
CA LEU A 120 -1.67 -1.42 -0.20
C LEU A 120 -1.59 -1.86 -1.67
N GLU A 121 -0.98 -3.01 -1.95
CA GLU A 121 -0.92 -3.58 -3.29
C GLU A 121 -2.31 -3.96 -3.81
N GLU A 122 -3.14 -4.59 -2.98
CA GLU A 122 -4.53 -4.89 -3.30
C GLU A 122 -5.34 -3.64 -3.60
N ASN A 123 -5.32 -2.64 -2.71
CA ASN A 123 -6.06 -1.39 -2.91
C ASN A 123 -5.62 -0.67 -4.19
N ARG A 124 -4.32 -0.64 -4.47
CA ARG A 124 -3.79 -0.06 -5.72
C ARG A 124 -4.29 -0.81 -6.94
N ARG A 125 -4.31 -2.14 -6.89
CA ARG A 125 -4.83 -2.98 -7.97
C ARG A 125 -6.32 -2.72 -8.20
N TYR A 126 -7.13 -2.67 -7.14
CA TYR A 126 -8.55 -2.38 -7.24
C TYR A 126 -8.81 -1.04 -7.93
N VAL A 127 -8.13 0.04 -7.50
CA VAL A 127 -8.27 1.35 -8.15
C VAL A 127 -7.94 1.27 -9.65
N GLY A 128 -6.86 0.56 -10.02
CA GLY A 128 -6.49 0.36 -11.43
C GLY A 128 -7.56 -0.38 -12.25
N GLU A 129 -8.11 -1.45 -11.69
CA GLU A 129 -9.19 -2.23 -12.32
C GLU A 129 -10.46 -1.36 -12.48
N TYR A 130 -10.86 -0.61 -11.45
CA TYR A 130 -12.02 0.29 -11.51
C TYR A 130 -11.86 1.40 -12.55
N LEU A 131 -10.67 2.01 -12.66
CA LEU A 131 -10.41 3.04 -13.68
C LEU A 131 -10.50 2.48 -15.09
N THR A 132 -9.99 1.26 -15.31
CA THR A 132 -10.07 0.59 -16.61
C THR A 132 -11.53 0.32 -17.01
N ILE A 133 -12.35 -0.15 -16.06
CA ILE A 133 -13.79 -0.36 -16.28
C ILE A 133 -14.50 0.96 -16.61
N LEU A 134 -14.16 2.05 -15.91
CA LEU A 134 -14.72 3.37 -16.20
C LEU A 134 -14.34 3.86 -17.60
N ASP A 135 -13.09 3.67 -18.01
CA ASP A 135 -12.63 4.02 -19.37
C ASP A 135 -13.37 3.23 -20.45
N ASP A 136 -13.62 1.93 -20.23
CA ASP A 136 -14.40 1.08 -21.14
C ASP A 136 -15.88 1.52 -21.22
N LEU A 137 -16.49 1.87 -20.08
CA LEU A 137 -17.85 2.38 -20.03
C LEU A 137 -17.98 3.74 -20.73
N ILE A 138 -17.04 4.65 -20.48
CA ILE A 138 -17.01 5.94 -21.18
C ILE A 138 -16.77 5.72 -22.67
N GLY A 139 -15.88 4.81 -23.04
CA GLY A 139 -15.58 4.44 -24.43
C GLY A 139 -16.80 3.89 -25.16
N THR A 140 -17.61 3.05 -24.50
CA THR A 140 -18.86 2.52 -25.08
C THR A 140 -19.93 3.60 -25.20
N ILE A 141 -20.13 4.44 -24.19
CA ILE A 141 -21.10 5.55 -24.23
C ILE A 141 -20.71 6.59 -25.29
N ALA A 142 -19.45 7.04 -25.30
CA ALA A 142 -18.94 8.00 -26.27
C ALA A 142 -18.83 7.42 -27.69
N GLY A 143 -18.58 6.11 -27.80
CA GLY A 143 -18.55 5.35 -29.06
C GLY A 143 -19.93 5.09 -29.65
N ALA A 144 -20.98 5.02 -28.83
CA ALA A 144 -22.37 4.83 -29.29
C ALA A 144 -22.90 6.02 -30.11
N GLY A 145 -22.25 7.19 -30.02
CA GLY A 145 -22.58 8.37 -30.83
C GLY A 145 -21.91 8.45 -32.20
N ARG A 146 -20.98 7.54 -32.54
CA ARG A 146 -20.39 7.49 -33.89
C ARG A 146 -21.27 6.61 -34.78
N PRO A 147 -21.94 7.16 -35.81
CA PRO A 147 -22.64 6.32 -36.76
C PRO A 147 -21.61 5.42 -37.45
N ARG A 148 -21.68 4.11 -37.20
CA ARG A 148 -21.10 3.15 -38.15
C ARG A 148 -21.77 3.41 -39.50
N PRO A 149 -21.05 3.50 -40.62
CA PRO A 149 -21.68 3.51 -41.93
C PRO A 149 -22.32 2.14 -42.14
N VAL A 150 -23.60 2.00 -41.78
CA VAL A 150 -24.36 0.73 -41.87
C VAL A 150 -24.75 0.39 -43.31
N TYR A 151 -24.52 1.28 -44.28
CA TYR A 151 -24.63 0.95 -45.70
C TYR A 151 -23.66 1.79 -46.54
N GLU A 152 -22.42 1.33 -46.70
CA GLU A 152 -21.68 1.66 -47.93
C GLU A 152 -22.30 0.90 -49.09
N ARG A 153 -23.31 1.56 -49.64
CA ARG A 153 -23.97 1.28 -50.90
C ARG A 153 -22.90 1.16 -51.99
N ASN A 154 -22.69 -0.07 -52.48
CA ASN A 154 -22.02 -0.38 -53.74
C ASN A 154 -22.25 0.72 -54.78
N ARG A 155 -21.23 1.53 -55.05
CA ARG A 155 -21.13 2.30 -56.29
C ARG A 155 -19.93 1.80 -57.05
N CYS A 156 -20.22 1.03 -58.10
CA CYS A 156 -19.29 0.69 -59.15
C CYS A 156 -18.64 1.93 -59.75
N SER A 157 -17.31 1.86 -59.98
CA SER A 157 -16.54 2.40 -61.11
C SER A 157 -15.07 2.32 -60.68
N VAL A 158 -14.09 1.66 -61.32
CA VAL A 158 -13.79 1.37 -62.72
C VAL A 158 -12.71 0.25 -62.72
N LYS A 159 -12.79 -0.75 -63.62
CA LYS A 159 -11.72 -1.77 -63.82
C LYS A 159 -10.48 -1.16 -64.52
N PRO A 160 -9.28 -1.76 -64.44
CA PRO A 160 -8.94 -2.68 -65.53
C PRO A 160 -8.06 -3.91 -65.19
N LYS A 161 -8.30 -4.95 -66.01
CA LYS A 161 -7.41 -6.04 -66.49
C LYS A 161 -6.83 -7.06 -65.49
N ALA A 162 -7.38 -8.26 -65.54
CA ALA A 162 -6.59 -9.47 -65.79
C ALA A 162 -7.47 -10.51 -66.51
N SER A 163 -6.93 -11.07 -67.58
CA SER A 163 -7.48 -12.12 -68.43
C SER A 163 -7.64 -13.43 -67.66
N LEU A 164 -8.85 -13.97 -67.60
CA LEU A 164 -9.08 -15.37 -67.28
C LEU A 164 -9.92 -15.98 -68.40
N PHE A 165 -9.23 -16.69 -69.28
CA PHE A 165 -9.82 -17.65 -70.20
C PHE A 165 -10.51 -18.73 -69.38
N LEU A 166 -11.82 -18.90 -69.58
CA LEU A 166 -12.52 -20.11 -69.19
C LEU A 166 -13.07 -20.73 -70.47
N HIS A 167 -12.50 -21.89 -70.79
CA HIS A 167 -12.92 -22.76 -71.87
C HIS A 167 -14.40 -23.13 -71.72
N ARG A 168 -15.08 -23.09 -72.84
CA ARG A 168 -16.43 -23.61 -73.08
C ARG A 168 -16.30 -25.12 -73.30
N GLU A 169 -16.98 -25.92 -72.49
CA GLU A 169 -17.35 -27.28 -72.88
C GLU A 169 -18.88 -27.36 -72.91
N VAL A 170 -19.35 -27.93 -74.03
CA VAL A 170 -20.71 -28.42 -74.30
C VAL A 170 -20.59 -29.93 -74.33
#